data_AF-A0A662I6Q6-F1
#
_entry.id   AF-A0A662I6Q6-F1
#
_cell.length_a   1.000
_cell.length_b   1.000
_cell.length_c   1.000
_cell.angle_alpha   90.00
_cell.angle_beta   90.00
_cell.angle_gamma   90.00
#
_symmetry.space_group_name_H-M   'P 1'
#
loop_
_entity.id
_entity.type
_entity.pdbx_description
1 polymer ?
#
loop_
_entity_poly.entity_id
_entity_poly.type
_entity_poly.pdbx_seq_one_letter_code
_entity_poly.pdbx_strand_id
1 'polypeptide(L)'
;MHRVSETASAMCHCRYHCRSRVDEISLHETDEVGSAMTRGVGDTHRKPEAGGINSKKTKNLKKNLCVFSGRRPMQIPLHQTLHQIDVGSGNCNESAMTHCRRPLQKFMESRSRFFLDWFLGSLEEKTVELGWGRDLGRPERIYVPAKSVSEEKLGEIYSRLESEKRPVFQSVNYYCFSKPFSPGRLIALEKVFIDIDSPGDLSKAREEARKLCDHLQSYCKPLLVFSGSKGYHVYFWLPRAEENTELYKYIVKVLGIKKLGLKYIDLKVVEDRARVARVPYTLHQKTGRIVMPLDYDFSEILPESFSLGTYIKNSLPRSVLEEAEQYMLFLEDYYRAKRFLAVLEALKNPRETVRSPELPAVVRYILEKGVSEGCRNNAAFIIATYLYKKGYGFEETLEELLKWNKKNRPPLPERELVYVVKSVYRHRYRPPSRKKIQEWLGDKHS
;
A
#
# COMPACT_ATOMS: atom_id res chain seq x y z
N MET A 1 -42.67 -34.54 -38.45
CA MET A 1 -43.94 -33.91 -38.91
C MET A 1 -44.61 -33.33 -37.66
N HIS A 2 -44.75 -31.99 -37.53
CA HIS A 2 -46.00 -31.22 -37.73
C HIS A 2 -47.18 -31.69 -36.86
N ARG A 3 -48.10 -30.88 -36.30
CA ARG A 3 -48.33 -29.42 -36.06
C ARG A 3 -49.61 -29.34 -35.16
N VAL A 4 -49.99 -28.29 -34.40
CA VAL A 4 -49.37 -27.09 -33.80
C VAL A 4 -50.40 -26.51 -32.80
N SER A 5 -49.99 -25.90 -31.67
CA SER A 5 -50.81 -24.88 -30.99
C SER A 5 -49.99 -23.94 -30.08
N GLU A 6 -50.26 -22.65 -30.23
CA GLU A 6 -49.65 -21.54 -29.48
C GLU A 6 -50.63 -21.02 -28.42
N THR A 7 -50.13 -20.37 -27.38
CA THR A 7 -50.71 -19.12 -26.84
C THR A 7 -49.60 -18.29 -26.17
N ALA A 8 -49.75 -16.97 -26.15
CA ALA A 8 -48.67 -16.02 -25.90
C ALA A 8 -49.08 -14.91 -24.89
N SER A 9 -48.25 -13.86 -24.79
CA SER A 9 -48.33 -12.66 -23.94
C SER A 9 -47.79 -12.80 -22.50
N ALA A 10 -47.02 -11.83 -21.97
CA ALA A 10 -46.38 -10.67 -22.63
C ALA A 10 -45.17 -10.19 -21.81
N MET A 11 -44.09 -9.76 -22.48
CA MET A 11 -43.02 -8.96 -21.87
C MET A 11 -43.00 -7.57 -22.48
N CYS A 12 -43.04 -6.55 -21.62
CA CYS A 12 -43.00 -5.16 -22.04
C CYS A 12 -41.55 -4.76 -22.39
N HIS A 13 -41.35 -4.18 -23.58
CA HIS A 13 -40.11 -3.51 -23.97
C HIS A 13 -40.35 -2.00 -23.99
N CYS A 14 -39.71 -1.26 -23.09
CA CYS A 14 -39.67 0.20 -23.16
C CYS A 14 -38.29 0.65 -23.66
N ARG A 15 -38.25 1.26 -24.85
CA ARG A 15 -37.04 1.86 -25.42
C ARG A 15 -36.82 3.24 -24.83
N TYR A 16 -35.60 3.56 -24.40
CA TYR A 16 -35.15 4.94 -24.29
C TYR A 16 -33.86 5.16 -25.08
N HIS A 17 -33.98 5.96 -26.15
CA HIS A 17 -32.83 6.61 -26.76
C HIS A 17 -32.29 7.67 -25.80
N CYS A 18 -30.98 7.72 -25.60
CA CYS A 18 -30.30 8.98 -25.31
C CYS A 18 -29.08 9.12 -26.22
N ARG A 19 -28.82 10.35 -26.67
CA ARG A 19 -27.91 10.65 -27.78
C ARG A 19 -26.47 10.77 -27.27
N SER A 20 -25.53 10.24 -28.06
CA SER A 20 -24.11 10.54 -27.91
C SER A 20 -23.84 12.01 -28.19
N ARG A 21 -23.32 12.73 -27.17
CA ARG A 21 -22.43 13.87 -27.37
C ARG A 21 -21.04 13.46 -26.95
N VAL A 22 -20.09 13.63 -27.87
CA VAL A 22 -18.67 13.52 -27.61
C VAL A 22 -18.19 14.95 -27.46
N ASP A 23 -18.06 15.42 -26.22
CA ASP A 23 -17.45 16.71 -25.94
C ASP A 23 -15.95 16.48 -25.65
N GLU A 24 -15.10 17.13 -26.43
CA GLU A 24 -13.64 17.00 -26.36
C GLU A 24 -13.11 17.60 -25.05
N ILE A 25 -12.48 16.79 -24.20
CA ILE A 25 -11.75 17.29 -23.03
C ILE A 25 -10.30 17.55 -23.43
N SER A 26 -9.99 18.81 -23.73
CA SER A 26 -8.60 19.25 -23.92
C SER A 26 -7.85 19.20 -22.59
N LEU A 27 -6.76 18.43 -22.54
CA LEU A 27 -5.82 18.47 -21.42
C LEU A 27 -4.83 19.62 -21.65
N HIS A 28 -5.10 20.77 -21.04
CA HIS A 28 -4.08 21.81 -20.88
C HIS A 28 -3.15 21.44 -19.72
N GLU A 29 -1.92 21.06 -20.05
CA GLU A 29 -0.81 21.04 -19.10
C GLU A 29 -0.38 22.49 -18.82
N THR A 30 -0.38 22.89 -17.55
CA THR A 30 0.19 24.18 -17.10
C THR A 30 1.47 23.91 -16.33
N ASP A 31 2.61 24.03 -17.02
CA ASP A 31 3.93 24.03 -16.40
C ASP A 31 4.19 25.35 -15.66
N GLU A 32 4.15 25.32 -14.33
CA GLU A 32 4.72 26.38 -13.49
C GLU A 32 6.02 25.89 -12.82
N VAL A 33 7.15 26.06 -13.52
CA VAL A 33 8.48 25.94 -12.91
C VAL A 33 8.95 27.33 -12.49
N GLY A 34 8.76 27.64 -11.21
CA GLY A 34 9.19 28.90 -10.61
C GLY A 34 10.71 29.10 -10.68
N SER A 35 11.13 30.16 -11.37
CA SER A 35 12.52 30.61 -11.42
C SER A 35 12.96 31.23 -10.09
N ALA A 36 14.10 30.79 -9.55
CA ALA A 36 14.77 31.45 -8.44
C ALA A 36 16.27 31.63 -8.77
N MET A 37 16.65 32.85 -9.14
CA MET A 37 18.05 33.24 -9.30
C MET A 37 18.72 33.44 -7.94
N THR A 38 19.92 32.89 -7.76
CA THR A 38 20.98 33.53 -6.95
C THR A 38 22.33 33.38 -7.65
N ARG A 39 23.08 34.49 -7.75
CA ARG A 39 24.45 34.56 -8.29
C ARG A 39 25.44 34.78 -7.13
N GLY A 40 26.70 34.36 -7.33
CA GLY A 40 27.83 34.57 -6.41
C GLY A 40 28.71 33.32 -6.36
N VAL A 41 29.59 33.06 -7.34
CA VAL A 41 30.91 33.70 -7.58
C VAL A 41 31.88 33.45 -6.42
N GLY A 42 32.99 32.74 -6.69
CA GLY A 42 34.06 32.47 -5.73
C GLY A 42 34.95 31.29 -6.16
N ASP A 43 35.93 31.55 -7.04
CA ASP A 43 36.94 30.57 -7.45
C ASP A 43 37.85 30.13 -6.28
N THR A 44 38.40 28.91 -6.35
CA THR A 44 39.87 28.70 -6.53
C THR A 44 40.29 27.21 -6.60
N HIS A 45 41.42 26.99 -7.26
CA HIS A 45 42.06 25.70 -7.55
C HIS A 45 42.45 24.85 -6.31
N ARG A 46 42.32 23.51 -6.39
CA ARG A 46 43.46 22.57 -6.64
C ARG A 46 43.05 21.09 -6.49
N LYS A 47 43.69 20.27 -7.33
CA LYS A 47 43.89 18.81 -7.26
C LYS A 47 45.38 18.56 -7.64
N PRO A 48 45.96 17.36 -7.46
CA PRO A 48 45.57 16.22 -6.62
C PRO A 48 46.76 15.72 -5.74
N GLU A 49 46.63 14.50 -5.20
CA GLU A 49 47.63 13.50 -4.73
C GLU A 49 47.27 12.98 -3.32
N ALA A 50 47.57 11.76 -2.87
CA ALA A 50 47.83 10.43 -3.43
C ALA A 50 48.19 9.52 -2.22
N GLY A 51 47.86 8.21 -2.27
CA GLY A 51 48.59 7.17 -1.51
C GLY A 51 48.01 6.61 -0.18
N GLY A 52 48.23 5.31 0.04
CA GLY A 52 48.21 4.61 1.35
C GLY A 52 46.83 4.14 1.86
N ILE A 53 46.34 2.90 1.65
CA ILE A 53 46.82 1.55 2.07
C ILE A 53 46.69 1.26 3.59
N ASN A 54 45.84 0.26 3.92
CA ASN A 54 45.82 -0.66 5.08
C ASN A 54 46.26 -0.13 6.48
N SER A 55 45.49 -0.32 7.55
CA SER A 55 45.23 -1.67 8.08
C SER A 55 44.40 -1.68 9.37
N LYS A 56 43.77 -2.85 9.64
CA LYS A 56 43.60 -3.50 10.97
C LYS A 56 43.55 -2.60 12.23
N LYS A 57 42.41 -2.62 12.93
CA LYS A 57 42.30 -3.37 14.20
C LYS A 57 40.87 -3.41 14.75
N THR A 58 40.41 -4.63 15.01
CA THR A 58 39.40 -4.92 16.03
C THR A 58 39.92 -4.54 17.42
N LYS A 59 39.05 -3.98 18.27
CA LYS A 59 39.08 -4.22 19.73
C LYS A 59 37.76 -3.80 20.39
N ASN A 60 37.19 -4.73 21.14
CA ASN A 60 36.14 -4.45 22.12
C ASN A 60 36.62 -3.43 23.15
N LEU A 61 35.74 -2.53 23.61
CA LEU A 61 35.79 -2.05 24.99
C LEU A 61 34.39 -1.97 25.59
N LYS A 62 34.29 -2.44 26.84
CA LYS A 62 33.08 -2.44 27.67
C LYS A 62 32.84 -1.04 28.25
N LYS A 63 31.59 -0.81 28.65
CA LYS A 63 31.13 0.00 29.81
C LYS A 63 31.96 1.24 30.17
N ASN A 64 31.32 2.42 30.11
CA ASN A 64 31.54 3.44 31.14
C ASN A 64 30.22 3.77 31.83
N LEU A 65 30.23 3.59 33.14
CA LEU A 65 29.24 4.07 34.09
C LEU A 65 29.63 5.51 34.45
N CYS A 66 28.68 6.45 34.49
CA CYS A 66 28.95 7.75 35.11
C CYS A 66 27.79 8.16 36.00
N VAL A 67 28.10 8.29 37.28
CA VAL A 67 27.23 8.81 38.33
C VAL A 67 27.40 10.32 38.36
N PHE A 68 26.33 11.09 38.49
CA PHE A 68 26.42 12.40 39.14
C PHE A 68 25.21 12.69 40.03
N SER A 69 25.49 13.42 41.10
CA SER A 69 24.66 13.62 42.29
C SER A 69 23.55 14.64 42.10
N GLY A 70 22.46 14.49 42.87
CA GLY A 70 21.33 15.41 42.86
C GLY A 70 21.49 16.62 43.80
N ARG A 71 20.53 17.55 43.71
CA ARG A 71 20.18 18.53 44.76
C ARG A 71 18.65 18.61 44.90
N ARG A 72 18.19 18.96 46.11
CA ARG A 72 16.78 18.97 46.53
C ARG A 72 16.03 20.24 46.08
N PRO A 73 14.68 20.22 46.01
CA PRO A 73 13.88 21.38 45.60
C PRO A 73 13.78 22.47 46.66
N MET A 74 13.49 23.70 46.21
CA MET A 74 13.27 24.88 47.04
C MET A 74 11.77 25.15 47.19
N GLN A 75 11.31 25.47 48.40
CA GLN A 75 9.92 25.85 48.72
C GLN A 75 9.78 27.38 48.95
N ILE A 76 8.52 27.81 49.17
CA ILE A 76 8.03 29.02 49.90
C ILE A 76 7.69 30.23 48.99
N PRO A 77 6.60 31.01 49.21
CA PRO A 77 5.31 30.76 49.91
C PRO A 77 4.05 31.09 49.07
N LEU A 78 2.85 30.85 49.64
CA LEU A 78 1.62 31.56 49.25
C LEU A 78 1.58 32.97 49.85
N HIS A 79 0.97 33.93 49.15
CA HIS A 79 0.24 35.01 49.80
C HIS A 79 -1.01 35.40 49.00
N GLN A 80 -2.06 35.84 49.71
CA GLN A 80 -3.37 36.18 49.15
C GLN A 80 -3.36 37.55 48.46
N THR A 81 -4.21 37.72 47.44
CA THR A 81 -5.03 38.94 47.31
C THR A 81 -6.35 38.60 46.62
N LEU A 82 -7.45 38.94 47.29
CA LEU A 82 -8.80 38.86 46.73
C LEU A 82 -9.06 40.11 45.90
N HIS A 83 -9.71 39.96 44.74
CA HIS A 83 -10.68 40.94 44.28
C HIS A 83 -11.78 40.22 43.49
N GLN A 84 -13.02 40.36 43.98
CA GLN A 84 -14.22 39.81 43.35
C GLN A 84 -14.65 40.67 42.16
N ILE A 85 -15.10 40.03 41.08
CA ILE A 85 -16.25 40.51 40.30
C ILE A 85 -17.11 39.27 40.00
N ASP A 86 -18.19 39.11 40.76
CA ASP A 86 -19.32 38.25 40.35
C ASP A 86 -20.04 38.89 39.16
N VAL A 87 -20.49 38.09 38.18
CA VAL A 87 -21.90 37.74 37.91
C VAL A 87 -21.91 36.62 36.85
N GLY A 88 -22.70 35.55 37.02
CA GLY A 88 -23.05 34.66 35.91
C GLY A 88 -23.17 33.18 36.23
N SER A 89 -24.16 32.80 37.04
CA SER A 89 -24.49 31.40 37.30
C SER A 89 -24.90 30.65 36.02
N GLY A 90 -24.06 29.74 35.55
CA GLY A 90 -24.38 28.76 34.51
C GLY A 90 -23.90 27.38 34.93
N ASN A 91 -24.83 26.46 35.22
CA ASN A 91 -24.50 25.10 35.66
C ASN A 91 -23.67 24.35 34.61
N CYS A 92 -22.37 24.25 34.83
CA CYS A 92 -21.52 23.25 34.18
C CYS A 92 -21.87 21.88 34.75
N ASN A 93 -22.85 21.20 34.14
CA ASN A 93 -23.32 19.90 34.58
C ASN A 93 -22.18 18.89 34.79
N GLU A 94 -22.10 18.32 35.99
CA GLU A 94 -21.28 17.14 36.33
C GLU A 94 -21.82 15.83 35.67
N SER A 95 -22.51 15.93 34.54
CA SER A 95 -23.17 14.81 33.86
C SER A 95 -22.23 13.93 33.01
N ALA A 96 -20.92 14.09 33.13
CA ALA A 96 -19.91 13.33 32.37
C ALA A 96 -19.37 12.08 33.12
N MET A 97 -19.79 11.83 34.37
CA MET A 97 -19.38 10.65 35.16
C MET A 97 -20.54 9.72 35.57
N THR A 98 -21.74 9.90 35.02
CA THR A 98 -22.96 9.15 35.41
C THR A 98 -23.45 8.17 34.35
N HIS A 99 -22.53 7.44 33.70
CA HIS A 99 -22.86 6.23 32.95
C HIS A 99 -22.04 5.02 33.42
N CYS A 100 -22.75 3.89 33.55
CA CYS A 100 -22.24 2.57 33.93
C CYS A 100 -21.70 2.38 35.36
N ARG A 101 -22.62 2.34 36.34
CA ARG A 101 -22.62 1.24 37.33
C ARG A 101 -23.04 -0.09 36.66
N ARG A 102 -22.39 -0.47 35.57
CA ARG A 102 -22.43 -1.83 34.99
C ARG A 102 -21.16 -2.55 35.45
N PRO A 103 -21.16 -3.88 35.64
CA PRO A 103 -19.96 -4.58 36.10
C PRO A 103 -18.82 -4.37 35.11
N LEU A 104 -17.74 -3.69 35.55
CA LEU A 104 -16.51 -3.52 34.78
C LEU A 104 -16.00 -4.87 34.25
N GLN A 105 -16.17 -5.92 35.06
CA GLN A 105 -15.95 -7.31 34.73
C GLN A 105 -16.62 -7.75 33.43
N LYS A 106 -17.92 -7.46 33.21
CA LYS A 106 -18.62 -7.89 31.99
C LYS A 106 -18.04 -7.24 30.73
N PHE A 107 -17.65 -5.97 30.82
CA PHE A 107 -16.95 -5.27 29.73
C PHE A 107 -15.56 -5.87 29.47
N MET A 108 -14.84 -6.26 30.53
CA MET A 108 -13.50 -6.87 30.46
C MET A 108 -13.52 -8.30 29.88
N GLU A 109 -14.53 -9.09 30.24
CA GLU A 109 -14.80 -10.40 29.64
C GLU A 109 -15.14 -10.23 28.15
N SER A 110 -16.13 -9.40 27.83
CA SER A 110 -16.68 -9.25 26.46
C SER A 110 -15.67 -8.65 25.46
N ARG A 111 -14.74 -7.79 25.90
CA ARG A 111 -13.64 -7.32 25.02
C ARG A 111 -12.67 -8.43 24.63
N SER A 112 -12.48 -9.44 25.50
CA SER A 112 -11.49 -10.51 25.27
C SER A 112 -11.95 -11.42 24.15
N ARG A 113 -13.23 -11.81 24.16
CA ARG A 113 -13.88 -12.50 23.04
C ARG A 113 -13.73 -11.73 21.74
N PHE A 114 -14.08 -10.44 21.75
CA PHE A 114 -13.91 -9.57 20.61
C PHE A 114 -12.46 -9.56 20.09
N PHE A 115 -11.44 -9.54 20.96
CA PHE A 115 -10.04 -9.55 20.53
C PHE A 115 -9.68 -10.82 19.76
N LEU A 116 -10.17 -12.00 20.18
CA LEU A 116 -9.95 -13.24 19.45
C LEU A 116 -10.66 -13.23 18.09
N ASP A 117 -11.94 -12.87 18.06
CA ASP A 117 -12.73 -12.80 16.82
C ASP A 117 -12.12 -11.76 15.84
N TRP A 118 -11.64 -10.62 16.34
CA TRP A 118 -10.95 -9.59 15.55
C TRP A 118 -9.55 -10.00 15.07
N PHE A 119 -8.86 -10.87 15.80
CA PHE A 119 -7.56 -11.42 15.40
C PHE A 119 -7.74 -12.46 14.28
N LEU A 120 -8.65 -13.42 14.47
CA LEU A 120 -8.97 -14.45 13.47
C LEU A 120 -9.63 -13.83 12.24
N GLY A 121 -10.51 -12.85 12.40
CA GLY A 121 -11.21 -12.17 11.30
C GLY A 121 -12.13 -13.11 10.52
N SER A 122 -12.42 -12.76 9.27
CA SER A 122 -13.41 -13.48 8.43
C SER A 122 -13.09 -14.93 8.07
N LEU A 123 -11.92 -15.45 8.42
CA LEU A 123 -11.54 -16.85 8.22
C LEU A 123 -11.68 -17.72 9.47
N GLU A 124 -11.93 -17.12 10.64
CA GLU A 124 -12.16 -17.84 11.91
C GLU A 124 -11.07 -18.92 12.13
N GLU A 125 -11.46 -20.16 12.41
CA GLU A 125 -10.56 -21.30 12.65
C GLU A 125 -9.65 -21.61 11.44
N LYS A 126 -10.07 -21.33 10.21
CA LYS A 126 -9.25 -21.57 9.00
C LYS A 126 -7.97 -20.73 9.00
N THR A 127 -7.94 -19.61 9.73
CA THR A 127 -6.71 -18.83 9.96
C THR A 127 -5.63 -19.67 10.64
N VAL A 128 -6.04 -20.58 11.54
CA VAL A 128 -5.16 -21.52 12.25
C VAL A 128 -4.69 -22.62 11.31
N GLU A 129 -5.61 -23.23 10.55
CA GLU A 129 -5.35 -24.30 9.57
C GLU A 129 -4.34 -23.88 8.51
N LEU A 130 -4.51 -22.68 7.95
CA LEU A 130 -3.62 -22.08 6.94
C LEU A 130 -2.24 -21.67 7.50
N GLY A 131 -2.04 -21.73 8.82
CA GLY A 131 -0.82 -21.29 9.49
C GLY A 131 -0.62 -19.76 9.46
N TRP A 132 -1.69 -19.01 9.19
CA TRP A 132 -1.70 -17.55 9.07
C TRP A 132 -1.79 -16.87 10.46
N GLY A 133 -1.74 -15.55 10.45
CA GLY A 133 -1.79 -14.74 11.66
C GLY A 133 -1.77 -13.25 11.36
N ARG A 134 -1.34 -12.46 12.35
CA ARG A 134 -1.32 -10.99 12.31
C ARG A 134 0.02 -10.47 12.78
N ASP A 135 0.42 -9.31 12.27
CA ASP A 135 1.47 -8.51 12.90
C ASP A 135 0.86 -7.70 14.05
N LEU A 136 1.51 -7.74 15.22
CA LEU A 136 1.19 -6.89 16.37
C LEU A 136 2.27 -5.84 16.60
N GLY A 137 1.87 -4.64 17.04
CA GLY A 137 2.76 -3.54 17.42
C GLY A 137 2.87 -2.39 16.40
N ARG A 138 3.51 -1.28 16.83
CA ARG A 138 3.89 -0.11 16.03
C ARG A 138 4.88 0.77 16.82
N PRO A 139 5.98 1.28 16.22
CA PRO A 139 6.45 1.04 14.85
C PRO A 139 7.07 -0.35 14.65
N GLU A 140 7.68 -0.93 15.68
CA GLU A 140 8.14 -2.32 15.66
C GLU A 140 6.92 -3.25 15.57
N ARG A 141 6.99 -4.22 14.64
CA ARG A 141 5.95 -5.24 14.46
C ARG A 141 6.55 -6.62 14.63
N ILE A 142 5.79 -7.52 15.24
CA ILE A 142 6.12 -8.95 15.37
C ILE A 142 4.96 -9.77 14.83
N TYR A 143 5.25 -10.72 13.97
CA TYR A 143 4.30 -11.73 13.51
C TYR A 143 3.86 -12.65 14.65
N VAL A 144 2.55 -12.77 14.85
CA VAL A 144 1.92 -13.68 15.78
C VAL A 144 1.03 -14.65 14.98
N PRO A 145 1.30 -15.96 14.98
CA PRO A 145 0.46 -16.94 14.29
C PRO A 145 -0.82 -17.22 15.08
N ALA A 146 -1.94 -17.47 14.37
CA ALA A 146 -3.25 -17.69 14.99
C ALA A 146 -3.27 -18.88 15.98
N LYS A 147 -2.51 -19.94 15.71
CA LYS A 147 -2.33 -21.08 16.64
C LYS A 147 -1.69 -20.75 18.00
N SER A 148 -1.24 -19.51 18.21
CA SER A 148 -0.54 -19.08 19.43
C SER A 148 -1.34 -18.12 20.31
N VAL A 149 -2.56 -17.76 19.90
CA VAL A 149 -3.46 -16.86 20.64
C VAL A 149 -4.69 -17.62 21.14
N SER A 150 -5.28 -17.11 22.22
CA SER A 150 -6.59 -17.48 22.75
C SER A 150 -7.27 -16.20 23.25
N GLU A 151 -8.53 -16.31 23.67
CA GLU A 151 -9.30 -15.21 24.23
C GLU A 151 -8.62 -14.63 25.48
N GLU A 152 -8.24 -15.49 26.42
CA GLU A 152 -7.58 -15.12 27.68
C GLU A 152 -6.23 -14.47 27.40
N LYS A 153 -5.43 -15.09 26.53
CA LYS A 153 -4.07 -14.64 26.22
C LYS A 153 -4.04 -13.30 25.50
N LEU A 154 -4.99 -13.01 24.62
CA LEU A 154 -5.13 -11.68 24.01
C LEU A 154 -5.62 -10.66 25.05
N GLY A 155 -6.60 -11.03 25.88
CA GLY A 155 -7.08 -10.21 26.99
C GLY A 155 -5.94 -9.79 27.94
N GLU A 156 -5.12 -10.73 28.40
CA GLU A 156 -3.94 -10.48 29.24
C GLU A 156 -2.91 -9.58 28.56
N ILE A 157 -2.51 -9.90 27.33
CA ILE A 157 -1.47 -9.15 26.62
C ILE A 157 -1.92 -7.71 26.36
N TYR A 158 -3.16 -7.50 25.93
CA TYR A 158 -3.67 -6.16 25.64
C TYR A 158 -3.90 -5.37 26.94
N SER A 159 -4.47 -5.96 27.99
CA SER A 159 -4.65 -5.29 29.29
C SER A 159 -3.32 -4.86 29.91
N ARG A 160 -2.25 -5.67 29.76
CA ARG A 160 -0.90 -5.29 30.19
C ARG A 160 -0.32 -4.13 29.36
N LEU A 161 -0.50 -4.14 28.04
CA LEU A 161 -0.06 -3.02 27.20
C LEU A 161 -0.78 -1.72 27.59
N GLU A 162 -2.08 -1.80 27.88
CA GLU A 162 -2.88 -0.65 28.34
C GLU A 162 -2.41 -0.09 29.69
N SER A 163 -2.13 -0.95 30.67
CA SER A 163 -1.64 -0.53 31.99
C SER A 163 -0.23 0.06 31.93
N GLU A 164 0.62 -0.44 31.03
CA GLU A 164 1.93 0.14 30.66
C GLU A 164 1.81 1.45 29.84
N LYS A 165 0.60 1.92 29.52
CA LYS A 165 0.32 3.06 28.62
C LYS A 165 0.99 2.90 27.24
N ARG A 166 1.03 1.68 26.73
CA ARG A 166 1.52 1.33 25.39
C ARG A 166 0.35 1.16 24.42
N PRO A 167 0.53 1.47 23.13
CA PRO A 167 -0.54 1.34 22.16
C PRO A 167 -0.75 -0.11 21.72
N VAL A 168 -2.01 -0.54 21.63
CA VAL A 168 -2.37 -1.85 21.06
C VAL A 168 -2.68 -1.70 19.56
N PHE A 169 -1.77 -2.18 18.71
CA PHE A 169 -1.91 -2.18 17.25
C PHE A 169 -1.88 -3.60 16.69
N GLN A 170 -2.74 -3.87 15.70
CA GLN A 170 -2.80 -5.12 14.93
C GLN A 170 -2.84 -4.81 13.43
N SER A 171 -2.28 -5.69 12.60
CA SER A 171 -2.44 -5.62 11.15
C SER A 171 -3.89 -5.78 10.71
N VAL A 172 -4.30 -4.96 9.74
CA VAL A 172 -5.66 -4.98 9.17
C VAL A 172 -5.93 -6.28 8.42
N ASN A 173 -4.91 -6.77 7.69
CA ASN A 173 -4.96 -7.91 6.78
C ASN A 173 -4.16 -9.11 7.32
N TYR A 174 -4.17 -10.23 6.60
CA TYR A 174 -3.55 -11.49 7.01
C TYR A 174 -2.07 -11.56 6.64
N TYR A 175 -1.28 -12.14 7.53
CA TYR A 175 0.15 -12.32 7.37
C TYR A 175 0.51 -13.80 7.54
N CYS A 176 1.62 -14.22 6.94
CA CYS A 176 2.31 -15.47 7.24
C CYS A 176 3.69 -15.20 7.86
N PHE A 177 4.27 -16.21 8.48
CA PHE A 177 5.63 -16.16 9.01
C PHE A 177 6.65 -15.75 7.92
N SER A 178 7.67 -14.98 8.30
CA SER A 178 8.80 -14.62 7.44
C SER A 178 10.13 -15.03 8.07
N LYS A 179 10.45 -14.49 9.25
CA LYS A 179 11.62 -14.85 10.06
C LYS A 179 11.32 -14.59 11.55
N PRO A 180 12.12 -15.13 12.49
CA PRO A 180 11.90 -14.91 13.92
C PRO A 180 11.98 -13.43 14.31
N PHE A 181 11.15 -13.03 15.28
CA PHE A 181 11.14 -11.68 15.87
C PHE A 181 11.02 -10.52 14.86
N SER A 182 10.29 -10.72 13.76
CA SER A 182 10.08 -9.71 12.73
C SER A 182 8.61 -9.54 12.34
N PRO A 183 8.28 -8.49 11.57
CA PRO A 183 7.04 -8.43 10.82
C PRO A 183 6.92 -9.66 9.91
N GLY A 184 5.70 -10.13 9.68
CA GLY A 184 5.41 -11.21 8.75
C GLY A 184 5.44 -10.74 7.29
N ARG A 185 5.07 -11.64 6.38
CA ARG A 185 4.75 -11.28 5.00
C ARG A 185 3.23 -11.20 4.84
N LEU A 186 2.72 -10.07 4.38
CA LEU A 186 1.32 -9.92 4.00
C LEU A 186 0.96 -11.00 2.96
N ILE A 187 -0.08 -11.80 3.24
CA ILE A 187 -0.46 -12.96 2.41
C ILE A 187 -1.83 -12.81 1.77
N ALA A 188 -2.81 -12.22 2.48
CA ALA A 188 -4.15 -12.00 1.95
C ALA A 188 -4.80 -10.75 2.53
N LEU A 189 -5.63 -10.08 1.73
CA LEU A 189 -6.52 -9.01 2.16
C LEU A 189 -7.77 -9.63 2.79
N GLU A 190 -8.22 -9.06 3.90
CA GLU A 190 -9.51 -9.40 4.54
C GLU A 190 -10.52 -8.25 4.36
N LYS A 191 -10.02 -7.03 4.53
CA LYS A 191 -10.82 -5.82 4.63
C LYS A 191 -10.01 -4.60 4.20
N VAL A 192 -10.71 -3.60 3.69
CA VAL A 192 -10.14 -2.28 3.43
C VAL A 192 -10.23 -1.46 4.70
N PHE A 193 -9.23 -0.62 4.94
CA PHE A 193 -9.14 0.28 6.09
C PHE A 193 -8.84 1.70 5.62
N ILE A 194 -9.62 2.66 6.11
CA ILE A 194 -9.44 4.08 5.84
C ILE A 194 -9.32 4.82 7.17
N ASP A 195 -8.28 5.63 7.28
CA ASP A 195 -7.97 6.46 8.45
C ASP A 195 -8.29 7.92 8.10
N ILE A 196 -9.18 8.54 8.87
CA ILE A 196 -9.64 9.91 8.68
C ILE A 196 -9.22 10.72 9.91
N ASP A 197 -8.17 11.52 9.80
CA ASP A 197 -7.63 12.33 10.90
C ASP A 197 -7.66 13.81 10.54
N SER A 198 -8.34 14.62 11.35
CA SER A 198 -8.40 16.07 11.19
C SER A 198 -7.61 16.75 12.32
N PRO A 199 -6.44 17.35 12.02
CA PRO A 199 -5.63 18.03 13.03
C PRO A 199 -6.35 19.23 13.67
N GLY A 200 -6.94 18.98 14.84
CA GLY A 200 -7.54 20.02 15.70
C GLY A 200 -9.05 20.17 15.59
N ASP A 201 -9.73 19.46 14.68
CA ASP A 201 -11.19 19.57 14.50
C ASP A 201 -11.84 18.20 14.24
N LEU A 202 -12.27 17.54 15.32
CA LEU A 202 -12.93 16.24 15.24
C LEU A 202 -14.27 16.30 14.47
N SER A 203 -14.93 17.45 14.40
CA SER A 203 -16.21 17.60 13.69
C SER A 203 -16.04 17.43 12.19
N LYS A 204 -14.95 17.97 11.62
CA LYS A 204 -14.62 17.79 10.20
C LYS A 204 -14.24 16.35 9.86
N ALA A 205 -13.51 15.65 10.73
CA ALA A 205 -13.29 14.21 10.59
C ALA A 205 -14.61 13.42 10.67
N ARG A 206 -15.56 13.85 11.52
CA ARG A 206 -16.88 13.23 11.66
C ARG A 206 -17.74 13.38 10.39
N GLU A 207 -17.72 14.57 9.78
CA GLU A 207 -18.41 14.87 8.54
C GLU A 207 -17.89 14.01 7.37
N GLU A 208 -16.57 13.93 7.20
CA GLU A 208 -15.97 13.08 6.16
C GLU A 208 -16.15 11.58 6.42
N ALA A 209 -16.11 11.15 7.68
CA ALA A 209 -16.42 9.77 8.05
C ALA A 209 -17.88 9.41 7.75
N ARG A 210 -18.83 10.31 8.01
CA ARG A 210 -20.23 10.15 7.59
C ARG A 210 -20.32 10.03 6.07
N LYS A 211 -19.79 11.01 5.32
CA LYS A 211 -19.82 11.02 3.85
C LYS A 211 -19.22 9.75 3.22
N LEU A 212 -18.16 9.19 3.80
CA LEU A 212 -17.59 7.91 3.38
C LEU A 212 -18.52 6.73 3.71
N CYS A 213 -19.09 6.67 4.91
CA CYS A 213 -20.04 5.63 5.30
C CYS A 213 -21.32 5.67 4.44
N ASP A 214 -21.89 6.85 4.17
CA ASP A 214 -23.06 7.05 3.31
C ASP A 214 -22.82 6.46 1.91
N HIS A 215 -21.64 6.73 1.34
CA HIS A 215 -21.23 6.19 0.04
C HIS A 215 -21.05 4.66 0.08
N LEU A 216 -20.38 4.14 1.11
CA LEU A 216 -20.12 2.70 1.27
C LEU A 216 -21.40 1.88 1.55
N GLN A 217 -22.43 2.48 2.14
CA GLN A 217 -23.72 1.81 2.42
C GLN A 217 -24.44 1.29 1.17
N SER A 218 -24.18 1.87 -0.01
CA SER A 218 -24.69 1.36 -1.28
C SER A 218 -24.02 0.05 -1.75
N TYR A 219 -22.92 -0.36 -1.10
CA TYR A 219 -22.15 -1.57 -1.44
C TYR A 219 -22.09 -2.58 -0.28
N CYS A 220 -21.98 -2.14 0.96
CA CYS A 220 -21.69 -2.98 2.13
C CYS A 220 -22.14 -2.32 3.44
N LYS A 221 -22.05 -3.01 4.58
CA LYS A 221 -22.10 -2.36 5.90
C LYS A 221 -20.67 -1.98 6.34
N PRO A 222 -20.28 -0.69 6.30
CA PRO A 222 -19.01 -0.26 6.88
C PRO A 222 -19.08 -0.31 8.41
N LEU A 223 -17.95 -0.64 9.06
CA LEU A 223 -17.74 -0.44 10.48
C LEU A 223 -17.01 0.90 10.69
N LEU A 224 -17.68 1.81 11.39
CA LEU A 224 -17.12 3.06 11.88
C LEU A 224 -16.50 2.86 13.27
N VAL A 225 -15.33 3.44 13.53
CA VAL A 225 -14.65 3.39 14.84
C VAL A 225 -14.04 4.74 15.18
N PHE A 226 -14.34 5.31 16.35
CA PHE A 226 -13.62 6.47 16.87
C PHE A 226 -12.19 6.06 17.26
N SER A 227 -11.17 6.78 16.78
CA SER A 227 -9.75 6.41 16.98
C SER A 227 -9.24 6.59 18.42
N GLY A 228 -10.07 7.14 19.32
CA GLY A 228 -9.71 7.53 20.68
C GLY A 228 -9.02 8.91 20.77
N SER A 229 -8.80 9.60 19.65
CA SER A 229 -8.14 10.92 19.65
C SER A 229 -8.78 11.93 18.69
N LYS A 230 -8.29 12.05 17.44
CA LYS A 230 -8.59 13.17 16.52
C LYS A 230 -9.41 12.79 15.28
N GLY A 231 -9.80 11.52 15.16
CA GLY A 231 -10.29 11.00 13.92
C GLY A 231 -11.11 9.72 14.05
N TYR A 232 -11.43 9.14 12.89
CA TYR A 232 -12.24 7.95 12.74
C TYR A 232 -11.55 6.96 11.81
N HIS A 233 -11.67 5.68 12.13
CA HIS A 233 -11.34 4.60 11.22
C HIS A 233 -12.63 4.08 10.57
N VAL A 234 -12.57 3.74 9.29
CA VAL A 234 -13.64 3.05 8.57
C VAL A 234 -13.09 1.74 8.02
N TYR A 235 -13.73 0.63 8.37
CA TYR A 235 -13.42 -0.71 7.87
C TYR A 235 -14.57 -1.24 7.03
N PHE A 236 -14.27 -1.99 5.96
CA PHE A 236 -15.28 -2.73 5.21
C PHE A 236 -14.68 -4.00 4.61
N TRP A 237 -15.42 -5.11 4.70
CA TRP A 237 -14.91 -6.45 4.41
C TRP A 237 -15.00 -6.80 2.94
N LEU A 238 -14.05 -7.61 2.48
CA LEU A 238 -14.12 -8.29 1.19
C LEU A 238 -15.04 -9.52 1.31
N PRO A 239 -15.69 -9.99 0.23
CA PRO A 239 -16.58 -11.15 0.25
C PRO A 239 -15.82 -12.49 0.41
N ARG A 240 -14.49 -12.46 0.36
CA ARG A 240 -13.56 -13.56 0.64
C ARG A 240 -12.21 -12.96 1.07
N ALA A 241 -11.36 -13.75 1.72
CA ALA A 241 -9.94 -13.40 1.80
C ALA A 241 -9.31 -13.44 0.41
N GLU A 242 -8.48 -12.44 0.09
CA GLU A 242 -7.96 -12.22 -1.26
C GLU A 242 -6.42 -12.20 -1.30
N GLU A 243 -5.82 -13.24 -1.88
CA GLU A 243 -4.36 -13.42 -1.94
C GLU A 243 -3.69 -12.49 -2.97
N ASN A 244 -4.41 -12.02 -3.99
CA ASN A 244 -3.90 -10.98 -4.88
C ASN A 244 -3.95 -9.61 -4.17
N THR A 245 -3.01 -9.40 -3.26
CA THR A 245 -2.98 -8.21 -2.41
C THR A 245 -2.72 -6.90 -3.16
N GLU A 246 -2.39 -6.92 -4.46
CA GLU A 246 -2.36 -5.72 -5.31
C GLU A 246 -3.76 -5.15 -5.59
N LEU A 247 -4.82 -5.97 -5.47
CA LEU A 247 -6.21 -5.54 -5.71
C LEU A 247 -6.68 -4.43 -4.79
N TYR A 248 -6.06 -4.25 -3.60
CA TYR A 248 -6.41 -3.21 -2.62
C TYR A 248 -6.59 -1.82 -3.26
N LYS A 249 -5.59 -1.38 -4.04
CA LYS A 249 -5.59 -0.06 -4.69
C LYS A 249 -6.58 0.06 -5.85
N TYR A 250 -7.03 -1.07 -6.41
CA TYR A 250 -8.01 -1.12 -7.50
C TYR A 250 -9.44 -1.18 -6.94
N ILE A 251 -9.69 -1.93 -5.87
CA ILE A 251 -10.94 -1.91 -5.10
C ILE A 251 -11.28 -0.49 -4.66
N VAL A 252 -10.32 0.25 -4.07
CA VAL A 252 -10.55 1.66 -3.65
C VAL A 252 -10.78 2.61 -4.84
N LYS A 253 -10.26 2.31 -6.04
CA LYS A 253 -10.50 3.08 -7.27
C LYS A 253 -11.89 2.80 -7.86
N VAL A 254 -12.30 1.53 -7.93
CA VAL A 254 -13.62 1.09 -8.39
C VAL A 254 -14.72 1.66 -7.51
N LEU A 255 -14.54 1.58 -6.18
CA LEU A 255 -15.42 2.23 -5.21
C LEU A 255 -15.42 3.77 -5.31
N GLY A 256 -14.62 4.38 -6.18
CA GLY A 256 -14.70 5.82 -6.47
C GLY A 256 -14.32 6.73 -5.31
N ILE A 257 -13.68 6.23 -4.24
CA ILE A 257 -13.47 6.97 -2.99
C ILE A 257 -12.69 8.29 -3.21
N LYS A 258 -11.72 8.32 -4.16
CA LYS A 258 -11.04 9.58 -4.53
C LYS A 258 -11.99 10.65 -5.11
N LYS A 259 -13.11 10.26 -5.74
CA LYS A 259 -14.14 11.17 -6.29
C LYS A 259 -14.97 11.86 -5.20
N LEU A 260 -14.95 11.36 -3.96
CA LEU A 260 -15.67 11.97 -2.83
C LEU A 260 -15.02 13.27 -2.34
N GLY A 261 -13.78 13.57 -2.75
CA GLY A 261 -13.09 14.82 -2.40
C GLY A 261 -12.77 14.96 -0.91
N LEU A 262 -12.55 13.85 -0.20
CA LEU A 262 -12.27 13.79 1.23
C LEU A 262 -10.83 14.30 1.50
N LYS A 263 -10.71 15.32 2.35
CA LYS A 263 -9.49 16.08 2.63
C LYS A 263 -8.68 15.52 3.80
N TYR A 264 -9.33 14.78 4.72
CA TYR A 264 -8.73 14.25 5.95
C TYR A 264 -8.33 12.77 5.85
N ILE A 265 -8.43 12.17 4.67
CA ILE A 265 -7.82 10.86 4.36
C ILE A 265 -6.35 11.06 4.01
N ASP A 266 -5.45 10.36 4.73
CA ASP A 266 -4.07 10.15 4.26
C ASP A 266 -4.12 9.35 2.95
N LEU A 267 -3.84 10.00 1.81
CA LEU A 267 -3.88 9.35 0.50
C LEU A 267 -2.90 8.17 0.37
N LYS A 268 -1.91 8.02 1.27
CA LYS A 268 -1.09 6.81 1.33
C LYS A 268 -1.85 5.61 1.92
N VAL A 269 -2.90 5.82 2.74
CA VAL A 269 -3.79 4.75 3.25
C VAL A 269 -4.56 4.07 2.12
N VAL A 270 -4.91 4.82 1.07
CA VAL A 270 -5.62 4.30 -0.12
C VAL A 270 -4.79 3.26 -0.89
N GLU A 271 -3.47 3.25 -0.73
CA GLU A 271 -2.55 2.38 -1.47
C GLU A 271 -1.75 1.44 -0.55
N ASP A 272 -1.77 1.67 0.78
CA ASP A 272 -1.06 0.87 1.79
C ASP A 272 -1.90 -0.29 2.35
N ARG A 273 -1.90 -1.39 1.59
CA ARG A 273 -2.43 -2.71 1.98
C ARG A 273 -1.83 -3.30 3.28
N ALA A 274 -0.69 -2.79 3.75
CA ALA A 274 0.10 -3.37 4.84
C ALA A 274 -0.06 -2.63 6.19
N ARG A 275 -1.11 -1.80 6.33
CA ARG A 275 -1.41 -1.02 7.53
C ARG A 275 -1.61 -1.86 8.79
N VAL A 276 -1.20 -1.27 9.91
CA VAL A 276 -1.63 -1.64 11.26
C VAL A 276 -2.58 -0.57 11.79
N ALA A 277 -3.68 -1.00 12.40
CA ALA A 277 -4.69 -0.16 13.01
C ALA A 277 -4.79 -0.45 14.51
N ARG A 278 -5.32 0.50 15.26
CA ARG A 278 -5.51 0.33 16.70
C ARG A 278 -6.68 -0.61 16.95
N VAL A 279 -6.50 -1.60 17.82
CA VAL A 279 -7.54 -2.60 18.09
C VAL A 279 -8.74 -1.93 18.77
N PRO A 280 -9.98 -2.12 18.28
CA PRO A 280 -11.16 -1.55 18.94
C PRO A 280 -11.33 -2.07 20.37
N TYR A 281 -12.06 -1.32 21.19
CA TYR A 281 -12.22 -1.50 22.64
C TYR A 281 -10.94 -1.39 23.49
N THR A 282 -9.79 -1.09 22.90
CA THR A 282 -8.56 -0.77 23.65
C THR A 282 -8.44 0.72 23.97
N LEU A 283 -7.56 1.09 24.90
CA LEU A 283 -7.27 2.46 25.29
C LEU A 283 -6.28 3.15 24.32
N HIS A 284 -6.62 4.37 23.92
CA HIS A 284 -5.70 5.24 23.19
C HIS A 284 -4.67 5.86 24.14
N GLN A 285 -3.42 5.40 24.06
CA GLN A 285 -2.39 5.62 25.07
C GLN A 285 -2.06 7.09 25.44
N LYS A 286 -2.34 8.05 24.54
CA LYS A 286 -2.11 9.49 24.82
C LYS A 286 -3.31 10.20 25.47
N THR A 287 -4.51 9.67 25.33
CA THR A 287 -5.77 10.34 25.69
C THR A 287 -6.58 9.58 26.74
N GLY A 288 -6.26 8.30 26.99
CA GLY A 288 -7.01 7.43 27.89
C GLY A 288 -8.42 7.04 27.40
N ARG A 289 -8.84 7.51 26.21
CA ARG A 289 -10.16 7.20 25.65
C ARG A 289 -10.19 5.84 24.99
N ILE A 290 -11.33 5.18 25.05
CA ILE A 290 -11.58 3.91 24.36
C ILE A 290 -11.63 4.16 22.84
N VAL A 291 -11.08 3.21 22.09
CA VAL A 291 -11.19 3.11 20.63
C VAL A 291 -12.53 2.48 20.31
N MET A 292 -13.57 3.30 20.15
CA MET A 292 -14.96 2.84 20.24
C MET A 292 -15.56 2.56 18.86
N PRO A 293 -15.98 1.32 18.54
CA PRO A 293 -16.92 1.02 17.46
C PRO A 293 -18.20 1.83 17.59
N LEU A 294 -18.66 2.40 16.49
CA LEU A 294 -19.85 3.25 16.44
C LEU A 294 -20.85 2.73 15.42
N ASP A 295 -22.14 2.93 15.69
CA ASP A 295 -23.18 2.79 14.67
C ASP A 295 -23.24 4.05 13.79
N TYR A 296 -24.11 4.05 12.78
CA TYR A 296 -24.22 5.07 11.74
C TYR A 296 -24.67 6.46 12.25
N ASP A 297 -25.40 6.51 13.36
CA ASP A 297 -25.74 7.75 14.07
C ASP A 297 -24.58 8.28 14.94
N PHE A 298 -23.49 7.51 15.05
CA PHE A 298 -22.33 7.66 15.93
C PHE A 298 -22.61 7.34 17.41
N SER A 299 -23.65 6.55 17.71
CA SER A 299 -23.83 5.92 19.02
C SER A 299 -22.77 4.83 19.27
N GLU A 300 -22.44 4.57 20.53
CA GLU A 300 -21.41 3.59 20.91
C GLU A 300 -21.94 2.15 20.83
N ILE A 301 -21.26 1.28 20.08
CA ILE A 301 -21.54 -0.16 20.07
C ILE A 301 -20.67 -0.80 21.15
N LEU A 302 -21.28 -1.33 22.21
CA LEU A 302 -20.56 -2.04 23.28
C LEU A 302 -20.09 -3.44 22.84
N PRO A 303 -19.02 -4.01 23.43
CA PRO A 303 -18.50 -5.32 23.04
C PRO A 303 -19.55 -6.44 23.07
N GLU A 304 -20.45 -6.43 24.07
CA GLU A 304 -21.55 -7.39 24.23
C GLU A 304 -22.56 -7.36 23.08
N SER A 305 -22.65 -6.23 22.37
CA SER A 305 -23.59 -5.99 21.28
C SER A 305 -22.91 -6.02 19.90
N PHE A 306 -21.58 -6.17 19.87
CA PHE A 306 -20.81 -6.21 18.63
C PHE A 306 -20.88 -7.60 18.00
N SER A 307 -21.16 -7.65 16.69
CA SER A 307 -21.12 -8.89 15.91
C SER A 307 -20.25 -8.70 14.67
N LEU A 308 -19.05 -9.29 14.67
CA LEU A 308 -18.14 -9.24 13.51
C LEU A 308 -18.78 -9.87 12.27
N GLY A 309 -19.49 -11.00 12.46
CA GLY A 309 -20.23 -11.71 11.42
C GLY A 309 -21.27 -10.84 10.70
N THR A 310 -21.82 -9.81 11.36
CA THR A 310 -22.75 -8.87 10.73
C THR A 310 -22.07 -8.04 9.64
N TYR A 311 -20.81 -7.62 9.84
CA TYR A 311 -20.05 -6.87 8.86
C TYR A 311 -19.45 -7.77 7.77
N ILE A 312 -19.05 -9.00 8.11
CA ILE A 312 -18.59 -10.01 7.13
C ILE A 312 -19.74 -10.43 6.20
N LYS A 313 -20.94 -10.68 6.74
CA LYS A 313 -22.13 -11.06 5.97
C LYS A 313 -22.59 -9.95 5.02
N ASN A 314 -22.40 -8.69 5.41
CA ASN A 314 -22.70 -7.51 4.60
C ASN A 314 -21.40 -6.88 4.05
N SER A 315 -20.51 -7.73 3.54
CA SER A 315 -19.26 -7.33 2.87
C SER A 315 -19.51 -6.72 1.49
N LEU A 316 -18.46 -6.21 0.83
CA LEU A 316 -18.53 -5.77 -0.56
C LEU A 316 -19.06 -6.87 -1.50
N PRO A 317 -19.83 -6.52 -2.54
CA PRO A 317 -20.30 -7.50 -3.51
C PRO A 317 -19.13 -8.02 -4.35
N ARG A 318 -19.24 -9.26 -4.83
CA ARG A 318 -18.21 -9.90 -5.67
C ARG A 318 -17.91 -9.09 -6.94
N SER A 319 -18.91 -8.42 -7.51
CA SER A 319 -18.77 -7.55 -8.67
C SER A 319 -17.74 -6.43 -8.48
N VAL A 320 -17.55 -5.89 -7.27
CA VAL A 320 -16.52 -4.87 -7.00
C VAL A 320 -15.10 -5.46 -7.07
N LEU A 321 -14.92 -6.73 -6.70
CA LEU A 321 -13.64 -7.42 -6.85
C LEU A 321 -13.40 -7.80 -8.32
N GLU A 322 -14.42 -8.31 -9.01
CA GLU A 322 -14.37 -8.65 -10.44
C GLU A 322 -14.05 -7.41 -11.31
N GLU A 323 -14.66 -6.26 -11.03
CA GLU A 323 -14.33 -4.99 -11.70
C GLU A 323 -12.92 -4.51 -11.37
N ALA A 324 -12.45 -4.68 -10.12
CA ALA A 324 -11.09 -4.33 -9.73
C ALA A 324 -10.03 -5.22 -10.39
N GLU A 325 -10.32 -6.52 -10.57
CA GLU A 325 -9.49 -7.46 -11.33
C GLU A 325 -9.44 -7.09 -12.81
N GLN A 326 -10.59 -6.83 -13.45
CA GLN A 326 -10.65 -6.38 -14.85
C GLN A 326 -9.89 -5.07 -15.07
N TYR A 327 -10.07 -4.10 -14.18
CA TYR A 327 -9.40 -2.81 -14.26
C TYR A 327 -7.88 -2.91 -14.03
N MET A 328 -7.42 -3.84 -13.18
CA MET A 328 -6.00 -4.18 -13.03
C MET A 328 -5.43 -4.74 -14.34
N LEU A 329 -6.07 -5.76 -14.92
CA LEU A 329 -5.62 -6.40 -16.16
C LEU A 329 -5.57 -5.39 -17.33
N PHE A 330 -6.63 -4.58 -17.49
CA PHE A 330 -6.68 -3.52 -18.50
C PHE A 330 -5.52 -2.53 -18.37
N LEU A 331 -5.18 -2.10 -17.15
CA LEU A 331 -4.06 -1.20 -16.93
C LEU A 331 -2.71 -1.86 -17.22
N GLU A 332 -2.53 -3.14 -16.86
CA GLU A 332 -1.30 -3.88 -17.19
C GLU A 332 -1.08 -4.01 -18.70
N ASP A 333 -2.14 -4.29 -19.45
CA ASP A 333 -2.10 -4.37 -20.91
C ASP A 333 -1.94 -2.98 -21.57
N TYR A 334 -2.62 -1.95 -21.09
CA TYR A 334 -2.39 -0.56 -21.52
C TYR A 334 -0.92 -0.14 -21.32
N TYR A 335 -0.34 -0.41 -20.15
CA TYR A 335 1.06 -0.09 -19.90
C TYR A 335 2.04 -0.99 -20.67
N ARG A 336 1.65 -2.22 -21.02
CA ARG A 336 2.40 -3.10 -21.94
C ARG A 336 2.45 -2.48 -23.34
N ALA A 337 1.30 -2.13 -23.90
CA ALA A 337 1.17 -1.48 -25.20
C ALA A 337 1.88 -0.11 -25.23
N LYS A 338 1.74 0.73 -24.19
CA LYS A 338 2.43 2.03 -24.10
C LYS A 338 3.95 1.89 -24.10
N ARG A 339 4.50 0.91 -23.37
CA ARG A 339 5.94 0.60 -23.42
C ARG A 339 6.36 0.12 -24.80
N PHE A 340 5.57 -0.73 -25.45
CA PHE A 340 5.84 -1.20 -26.81
C PHE A 340 5.81 -0.05 -27.84
N LEU A 341 4.87 0.88 -27.75
CA LEU A 341 4.82 2.06 -28.62
C LEU A 341 6.05 2.97 -28.43
N ALA A 342 6.48 3.24 -27.19
CA ALA A 342 7.70 4.01 -26.92
C ALA A 342 8.97 3.29 -27.43
N VAL A 343 9.01 1.97 -27.29
CA VAL A 343 10.02 1.08 -27.89
C VAL A 343 10.07 1.24 -29.42
N LEU A 344 8.91 1.21 -30.06
CA LEU A 344 8.77 1.35 -31.50
C LEU A 344 9.11 2.76 -32.00
N GLU A 345 8.83 3.80 -31.21
CA GLU A 345 9.17 5.19 -31.53
C GLU A 345 10.67 5.44 -31.43
N ALA A 346 11.31 5.01 -30.34
CA ALA A 346 12.77 5.02 -30.21
C ALA A 346 13.48 4.27 -31.34
N LEU A 347 12.81 3.34 -32.02
CA LEU A 347 13.32 2.65 -33.19
C LEU A 347 13.10 3.37 -34.54
N LYS A 348 12.18 4.34 -34.64
CA LYS A 348 11.99 5.13 -35.88
C LYS A 348 13.25 5.93 -36.23
N ASN A 349 13.97 6.43 -35.22
CA ASN A 349 15.16 7.28 -35.37
C ASN A 349 16.45 6.63 -34.79
N PRO A 350 16.92 5.45 -35.26
CA PRO A 350 18.03 4.73 -34.61
C PRO A 350 19.32 5.56 -34.48
N ARG A 351 19.57 6.49 -35.42
CA ARG A 351 20.77 7.35 -35.42
C ARG A 351 20.79 8.33 -34.26
N GLU A 352 19.63 8.87 -33.90
CA GLU A 352 19.45 9.80 -32.78
C GLU A 352 19.57 9.05 -31.45
N THR A 353 18.90 7.89 -31.36
CA THR A 353 18.96 7.01 -30.18
C THR A 353 20.37 6.43 -29.96
N VAL A 354 21.17 6.24 -31.01
CA VAL A 354 22.60 5.89 -30.90
C VAL A 354 23.43 7.04 -30.34
N ARG A 355 23.12 8.30 -30.69
CA ARG A 355 23.85 9.50 -30.22
C ARG A 355 23.55 9.88 -28.77
N SER A 356 22.37 9.54 -28.24
CA SER A 356 22.04 9.69 -26.81
C SER A 356 23.08 9.00 -25.91
N PRO A 357 23.34 9.45 -24.67
CA PRO A 357 24.11 8.66 -23.71
C PRO A 357 23.39 7.35 -23.33
N GLU A 358 22.05 7.31 -23.38
CA GLU A 358 21.27 6.14 -22.95
C GLU A 358 21.09 5.09 -24.05
N LEU A 359 20.91 3.83 -23.66
CA LEU A 359 20.45 2.77 -24.55
C LEU A 359 18.99 2.99 -24.98
N PRO A 360 18.62 2.61 -26.22
CA PRO A 360 17.22 2.62 -26.66
C PRO A 360 16.31 1.89 -25.68
N ALA A 361 15.08 2.40 -25.51
CA ALA A 361 14.06 1.76 -24.65
C ALA A 361 13.87 0.27 -24.99
N VAL A 362 13.96 -0.10 -26.27
CA VAL A 362 13.87 -1.51 -26.71
C VAL A 362 15.04 -2.37 -26.25
N VAL A 363 16.26 -1.83 -26.29
CA VAL A 363 17.45 -2.58 -25.88
C VAL A 363 17.45 -2.75 -24.37
N ARG A 364 17.07 -1.71 -23.62
CA ARG A 364 16.83 -1.79 -22.17
C ARG A 364 15.74 -2.82 -21.84
N TYR A 365 14.59 -2.78 -22.51
CA TYR A 365 13.49 -3.73 -22.29
C TYR A 365 13.91 -5.18 -22.53
N ILE A 366 14.57 -5.46 -23.66
CA ILE A 366 15.08 -6.80 -23.98
C ILE A 366 16.11 -7.24 -22.92
N LEU A 367 17.10 -6.39 -22.58
CA LEU A 367 18.10 -6.64 -21.52
C LEU A 367 17.46 -6.91 -20.16
N GLU A 368 16.42 -6.18 -19.80
CA GLU A 368 15.72 -6.29 -18.52
C GLU A 368 14.88 -7.57 -18.41
N LYS A 369 14.12 -7.92 -19.45
CA LYS A 369 13.08 -8.96 -19.39
C LYS A 369 13.48 -10.31 -19.96
N GLY A 370 14.49 -10.38 -20.83
CA GLY A 370 14.72 -11.57 -21.65
C GLY A 370 13.75 -11.63 -22.84
N VAL A 371 13.82 -12.70 -23.63
CA VAL A 371 12.89 -12.99 -24.73
C VAL A 371 12.50 -14.47 -24.79
N SER A 372 11.41 -14.76 -25.50
CA SER A 372 10.92 -16.11 -25.73
C SER A 372 11.83 -16.93 -26.65
N GLU A 373 11.68 -18.24 -26.61
CA GLU A 373 12.21 -19.15 -27.64
C GLU A 373 11.83 -18.69 -29.06
N GLY A 374 12.70 -18.97 -30.04
CA GLY A 374 12.57 -18.55 -31.44
C GLY A 374 13.31 -17.27 -31.81
N CYS A 375 13.36 -16.25 -30.94
CA CYS A 375 13.96 -14.93 -31.28
C CYS A 375 15.26 -14.58 -30.52
N ARG A 376 15.73 -15.44 -29.60
CA ARG A 376 16.89 -15.18 -28.71
C ARG A 376 18.18 -14.76 -29.45
N ASN A 377 18.54 -15.41 -30.55
CA ASN A 377 19.79 -15.09 -31.27
C ASN A 377 19.72 -13.68 -31.88
N ASN A 378 18.59 -13.34 -32.51
CA ASN A 378 18.32 -11.99 -33.02
C ASN A 378 18.35 -10.95 -31.90
N ALA A 379 17.73 -11.24 -30.75
CA ALA A 379 17.75 -10.35 -29.58
C ALA A 379 19.17 -10.11 -29.05
N ALA A 380 20.00 -11.16 -28.95
CA ALA A 380 21.40 -11.05 -28.57
C ALA A 380 22.19 -10.17 -29.56
N PHE A 381 21.96 -10.35 -30.86
CA PHE A 381 22.58 -9.55 -31.92
C PHE A 381 22.17 -8.07 -31.86
N ILE A 382 20.89 -7.78 -31.62
CA ILE A 382 20.38 -6.42 -31.43
C ILE A 382 21.08 -5.76 -30.22
N ILE A 383 21.11 -6.45 -29.07
CA ILE A 383 21.77 -5.97 -27.85
C ILE A 383 23.23 -5.66 -28.10
N ALA A 384 24.02 -6.63 -28.60
CA ALA A 384 25.45 -6.46 -28.84
C ALA A 384 25.72 -5.31 -29.81
N THR A 385 24.92 -5.16 -30.85
CA THR A 385 25.11 -4.08 -31.85
C THR A 385 24.88 -2.69 -31.24
N TYR A 386 23.90 -2.54 -30.34
CA TYR A 386 23.68 -1.25 -29.67
C TYR A 386 24.71 -0.97 -28.57
N LEU A 387 25.10 -1.95 -27.75
CA LEU A 387 26.17 -1.80 -26.74
C LEU A 387 27.50 -1.40 -27.39
N TYR A 388 27.89 -2.09 -28.46
CA TYR A 388 29.07 -1.72 -29.25
C TYR A 388 29.03 -0.26 -29.75
N LYS A 389 27.87 0.23 -30.23
CA LYS A 389 27.73 1.63 -30.67
C LYS A 389 27.69 2.66 -29.54
N LYS A 390 27.48 2.23 -28.29
CA LYS A 390 27.66 3.07 -27.09
C LYS A 390 29.09 3.09 -26.57
N GLY A 391 30.01 2.36 -27.20
CA GLY A 391 31.43 2.32 -26.81
C GLY A 391 31.76 1.28 -25.75
N TYR A 392 30.85 0.36 -25.43
CA TYR A 392 31.15 -0.77 -24.55
C TYR A 392 32.26 -1.64 -25.15
N GLY A 393 33.09 -2.22 -24.29
CA GLY A 393 34.08 -3.22 -24.64
C GLY A 393 33.46 -4.57 -24.99
N PHE A 394 34.29 -5.44 -25.59
CA PHE A 394 33.90 -6.81 -25.94
C PHE A 394 33.46 -7.60 -24.70
N GLU A 395 34.28 -7.59 -23.65
CA GLU A 395 34.00 -8.32 -22.40
C GLU A 395 32.79 -7.77 -21.66
N GLU A 396 32.65 -6.44 -21.57
CA GLU A 396 31.47 -5.79 -20.95
C GLU A 396 30.16 -6.18 -21.68
N THR A 397 30.20 -6.23 -23.02
CA THR A 397 29.04 -6.64 -23.84
C THR A 397 28.72 -8.12 -23.68
N LEU A 398 29.74 -8.97 -23.55
CA LEU A 398 29.55 -10.39 -23.28
C LEU A 398 28.99 -10.63 -21.87
N GLU A 399 29.48 -9.90 -20.86
CA GLU A 399 28.99 -9.96 -19.48
C GLU A 399 27.50 -9.58 -19.40
N GLU A 400 27.10 -8.47 -20.05
CA GLU A 400 25.69 -8.06 -20.12
C GLU A 400 24.81 -9.08 -20.85
N LEU A 401 25.31 -9.70 -21.93
CA LEU A 401 24.58 -10.78 -22.60
C LEU A 401 24.48 -12.05 -21.75
N LEU A 402 25.50 -12.40 -20.96
CA LEU A 402 25.44 -13.53 -20.03
C LEU A 402 24.46 -13.28 -18.88
N LYS A 403 24.43 -12.05 -18.33
CA LYS A 403 23.42 -11.62 -17.34
C LYS A 403 22.00 -11.66 -17.91
N TRP A 404 21.82 -11.15 -19.12
CA TRP A 404 20.55 -11.18 -19.85
C TRP A 404 20.08 -12.60 -20.14
N ASN A 405 20.97 -13.48 -20.62
CA ASN A 405 20.59 -14.81 -21.06
C ASN A 405 20.08 -15.71 -19.93
N LYS A 406 20.50 -15.47 -18.68
CA LYS A 406 19.94 -16.12 -17.48
C LYS A 406 18.44 -15.86 -17.28
N LYS A 407 17.87 -14.86 -17.96
CA LYS A 407 16.44 -14.51 -17.94
C LYS A 407 15.63 -15.24 -19.03
N ASN A 408 16.28 -15.71 -20.09
CA ASN A 408 15.65 -16.45 -21.18
C ASN A 408 15.25 -17.87 -20.74
N ARG A 409 14.20 -18.43 -21.35
CA ARG A 409 13.74 -19.81 -21.09
C ARG A 409 13.42 -20.53 -22.41
N PRO A 410 14.17 -21.58 -22.79
CA PRO A 410 15.51 -21.91 -22.30
C PRO A 410 16.57 -20.82 -22.62
N PRO A 411 17.69 -20.76 -21.89
CA PRO A 411 18.84 -19.92 -22.25
C PRO A 411 19.52 -20.41 -23.54
N LEU A 412 20.19 -19.50 -24.26
CA LEU A 412 21.13 -19.89 -25.32
C LEU A 412 22.40 -20.52 -24.72
N PRO A 413 23.08 -21.45 -25.41
CA PRO A 413 24.41 -21.89 -25.03
C PRO A 413 25.39 -20.70 -25.05
N GLU A 414 26.26 -20.58 -24.04
CA GLU A 414 27.15 -19.42 -23.88
C GLU A 414 28.06 -19.17 -25.09
N ARG A 415 28.50 -20.25 -25.76
CA ARG A 415 29.27 -20.16 -27.02
C ARG A 415 28.56 -19.36 -28.12
N GLU A 416 27.22 -19.43 -28.20
CA GLU A 416 26.45 -18.69 -29.21
C GLU A 416 26.50 -17.19 -28.92
N LEU A 417 26.45 -16.79 -27.64
CA LEU A 417 26.62 -15.39 -27.24
C LEU A 417 28.03 -14.89 -27.57
N VAL A 418 29.06 -15.69 -27.29
CA VAL A 418 30.45 -15.38 -27.67
C VAL A 418 30.58 -15.19 -29.19
N TYR A 419 29.94 -16.04 -30.01
CA TYR A 419 29.94 -15.87 -31.46
C TYR A 419 29.19 -14.61 -31.91
N VAL A 420 28.04 -14.28 -31.31
CA VAL A 420 27.31 -13.05 -31.60
C VAL A 420 28.14 -11.81 -31.31
N VAL A 421 28.78 -11.72 -30.13
CA VAL A 421 29.64 -10.57 -29.78
C VAL A 421 30.86 -10.51 -30.70
N LYS A 422 31.54 -11.64 -30.97
CA LYS A 422 32.68 -11.70 -31.91
C LYS A 422 32.28 -11.20 -33.30
N SER A 423 31.12 -11.61 -33.80
CA SER A 423 30.60 -11.18 -35.09
C SER A 423 30.34 -9.66 -35.12
N VAL A 424 29.67 -9.12 -34.09
CA VAL A 424 29.36 -7.68 -34.00
C VAL A 424 30.62 -6.83 -33.93
N TYR A 425 31.61 -7.20 -33.12
CA TYR A 425 32.84 -6.42 -32.97
C TYR A 425 33.75 -6.52 -34.20
N ARG A 426 33.81 -7.69 -34.86
CA ARG A 426 34.56 -7.89 -36.10
C ARG A 426 33.98 -7.08 -37.26
N HIS A 427 32.68 -7.15 -37.48
CA HIS A 427 32.01 -6.55 -38.64
C HIS A 427 31.44 -5.14 -38.37
N ARG A 428 31.49 -4.67 -37.11
CA ARG A 428 31.14 -3.32 -36.67
C ARG A 428 29.72 -2.88 -37.08
N TYR A 429 28.78 -3.83 -37.12
CA TYR A 429 27.45 -3.68 -37.71
C TYR A 429 26.74 -2.39 -37.29
N ARG A 430 25.92 -1.84 -38.20
CA ARG A 430 25.02 -0.73 -37.87
C ARG A 430 23.80 -1.30 -37.14
N PRO A 431 23.26 -0.61 -36.12
CA PRO A 431 22.05 -1.06 -35.45
C PRO A 431 20.91 -1.26 -36.44
N PRO A 432 20.15 -2.37 -36.33
CA PRO A 432 19.07 -2.68 -37.26
C PRO A 432 17.94 -1.64 -37.17
N SER A 433 17.27 -1.42 -38.30
CA SER A 433 16.13 -0.48 -38.37
C SER A 433 14.91 -1.00 -37.60
N ARG A 434 13.97 -0.11 -37.25
CA ARG A 434 12.67 -0.47 -36.65
C ARG A 434 12.04 -1.68 -37.31
N LYS A 435 11.84 -1.62 -38.63
CA LYS A 435 11.19 -2.67 -39.41
C LYS A 435 11.92 -4.01 -39.23
N LYS A 436 13.25 -4.00 -39.29
CA LYS A 436 14.07 -5.22 -39.14
C LYS A 436 14.00 -5.80 -37.72
N ILE A 437 13.93 -4.96 -36.68
CA ILE A 437 13.79 -5.43 -35.30
C ILE A 437 12.39 -6.03 -35.06
N GLN A 438 11.33 -5.41 -35.58
CA GLN A 438 9.97 -5.96 -35.52
C GLN A 438 9.91 -7.33 -36.21
N GLU A 439 10.41 -7.43 -37.45
CA GLU A 439 10.52 -8.70 -38.20
C GLU A 439 11.29 -9.79 -37.43
N TRP A 440 12.34 -9.42 -36.70
CA TRP A 440 13.24 -10.35 -36.03
C TRP A 440 12.80 -10.83 -34.65
N LEU A 441 11.94 -10.08 -33.96
CA LEU A 441 11.38 -10.46 -32.65
C LEU A 441 9.98 -11.08 -32.80
N GLY A 442 9.28 -10.75 -33.89
CA GLY A 442 7.95 -11.26 -34.23
C GLY A 442 6.83 -10.61 -33.42
N ASP A 443 5.62 -10.59 -33.99
CA ASP A 443 4.44 -9.91 -33.41
C ASP A 443 3.90 -10.51 -32.10
N LYS A 444 4.57 -11.52 -31.52
CA LYS A 444 4.24 -12.06 -30.19
C LYS A 444 4.73 -11.17 -29.04
N HIS A 445 5.45 -10.09 -29.36
CA HIS A 445 5.85 -9.03 -28.41
C HIS A 445 5.21 -7.67 -28.76
N SER A 446 4.19 -7.67 -29.63
CA SER A 446 3.41 -6.50 -30.05
C SER A 446 2.26 -6.16 -29.10
#